data_AF-A0AAE9Y6E1-F1
#
_entry.id   AF-A0AAE9Y6E1-F1
#
_cell.length_a   1.000
_cell.length_b   1.000
_cell.length_c   1.000
_cell.angle_alpha   90.00
_cell.angle_beta   90.00
_cell.angle_gamma   90.00
#
_symmetry.space_group_name_H-M   'P 1'
#
loop_
_entity.id
_entity.type
_entity.pdbx_description
1 polymer ?
#
loop_
_entity_poly.entity_id
_entity_poly.type
_entity_poly.pdbx_seq_one_letter_code
_entity_poly.pdbx_strand_id
1 'polypeptide(L)'
;MATGPATRGAGQAAGALGGVLLLVAAALPWSGRGAGSALALHRVGDLVLSGAVDAWVPRWAGLAVYAVPLGGAALLVAAGLGGRAGAAVAAGAVVAAAAGAAVVLVALDRVGRTGTGAGALVAGAGLALGVAAAVLARPAPPSHPADGEGHTPGV
;
A
#
# COMPACT_ATOMS: atom_id res chain seq x y z
N MET A 1 8.09 -20.38 18.25
CA MET A 1 6.98 -20.97 17.47
C MET A 1 7.20 -20.64 16.00
N ALA A 2 7.47 -21.64 15.17
CA ALA A 2 7.56 -21.44 13.72
C ALA A 2 6.17 -21.14 13.16
N THR A 3 6.04 -20.08 12.37
CA THR A 3 4.80 -19.80 11.63
C THR A 3 4.58 -20.93 10.62
N GLY A 4 3.49 -21.67 10.81
CA GLY A 4 3.15 -22.83 9.98
C GLY A 4 2.97 -22.44 8.51
N PRO A 5 3.18 -23.37 7.57
CA PRO A 5 3.12 -23.10 6.13
C PRO A 5 1.82 -22.42 5.68
N ALA A 6 0.69 -22.73 6.33
CA ALA A 6 -0.60 -22.09 6.07
C ALA A 6 -0.59 -20.56 6.28
N THR A 7 0.09 -20.06 7.32
CA THR A 7 0.13 -18.62 7.63
C THR A 7 0.95 -17.83 6.61
N ARG A 8 2.00 -18.44 6.04
CA ARG A 8 2.81 -17.81 5.00
C ARG A 8 2.05 -17.73 3.67
N GLY A 9 1.34 -18.79 3.32
CA GLY A 9 0.48 -18.80 2.12
C GLY A 9 -0.63 -17.74 2.21
N ALA A 10 -1.26 -17.59 3.37
CA ALA A 10 -2.26 -16.55 3.60
C ALA A 10 -1.69 -15.13 3.44
N GLY A 11 -0.49 -14.86 3.97
CA GLY A 11 0.18 -13.57 3.82
C GLY A 11 0.53 -13.24 2.36
N GLN A 12 1.01 -14.23 1.59
CA GLN A 12 1.32 -14.04 0.17
C GLN A 12 0.07 -13.78 -0.67
N ALA A 13 -0.99 -14.55 -0.44
CA ALA A 13 -2.27 -14.36 -1.13
C ALA A 13 -2.88 -12.99 -0.81
N ALA A 14 -2.86 -12.58 0.46
CA ALA A 14 -3.32 -11.25 0.88
C ALA A 14 -2.50 -10.14 0.22
N GLY A 15 -1.17 -10.27 0.18
CA GLY A 15 -0.29 -9.28 -0.46
C GLY A 15 -0.54 -9.16 -1.96
N ALA A 16 -0.71 -10.30 -2.65
CA ALA A 16 -0.99 -10.31 -4.08
C ALA A 16 -2.36 -9.69 -4.39
N LEU A 17 -3.41 -10.09 -3.66
CA LEU A 17 -4.74 -9.51 -3.81
C LEU A 17 -4.76 -8.02 -3.49
N GLY A 18 -4.06 -7.60 -2.42
CA GLY A 18 -3.90 -6.19 -2.08
C GLY A 18 -3.22 -5.39 -3.19
N GLY A 19 -2.16 -5.95 -3.78
CA GLY A 19 -1.47 -5.36 -4.93
C GLY A 19 -2.37 -5.21 -6.17
N VAL A 20 -3.12 -6.26 -6.51
CA VAL A 20 -4.10 -6.23 -7.62
C VAL A 20 -5.17 -5.17 -7.39
N LEU A 21 -5.74 -5.11 -6.18
CA LEU A 21 -6.76 -4.10 -5.86
C LEU A 21 -6.21 -2.68 -6.02
N LEU A 22 -4.97 -2.39 -5.60
CA LEU A 22 -4.36 -1.07 -5.78
C LEU A 22 -4.15 -0.73 -7.27
N LEU A 23 -3.78 -1.70 -8.09
CA LEU A 23 -3.68 -1.49 -9.55
C LEU A 23 -5.05 -1.21 -10.17
N VAL A 24 -6.08 -1.99 -9.79
CA VAL A 24 -7.46 -1.78 -10.25
C VAL A 24 -8.00 -0.43 -9.77
N ALA A 25 -7.68 -0.01 -8.55
CA ALA A 25 -8.07 1.29 -8.03
C ALA A 25 -7.56 2.45 -8.90
N ALA A 26 -6.38 2.34 -9.52
CA ALA A 26 -5.84 3.37 -10.40
C ALA A 26 -6.63 3.51 -11.72
N ALA A 27 -7.37 2.48 -12.13
CA ALA A 27 -8.23 2.51 -13.31
C ALA A 27 -9.67 2.99 -13.00
N LEU A 28 -10.04 3.05 -11.72
CA LEU A 28 -11.39 3.42 -11.28
C LEU A 28 -11.52 4.92 -11.00
N PRO A 29 -12.74 5.48 -11.01
CA PRO A 29 -12.98 6.84 -10.57
C PRO A 29 -12.82 6.99 -9.06
N TRP A 30 -12.02 7.97 -8.63
CA TRP A 30 -11.78 8.25 -7.21
C TRP A 30 -12.77 9.24 -6.59
N SER A 31 -13.42 10.05 -7.41
CA SER A 31 -14.52 10.92 -6.97
C SER A 31 -15.87 10.35 -7.40
N GLY A 32 -16.83 10.29 -6.49
CA GLY A 32 -18.20 9.84 -6.78
C GLY A 32 -19.11 10.94 -7.36
N ARG A 33 -18.66 12.20 -7.41
CA ARG A 33 -19.46 13.34 -7.89
C ARG A 33 -18.60 14.34 -8.69
N GLY A 34 -19.26 15.06 -9.60
CA GLY A 34 -18.66 16.11 -10.44
C GLY A 34 -17.87 15.57 -11.64
N ALA A 35 -17.19 16.45 -12.37
CA ALA A 35 -16.47 16.11 -13.62
C ALA A 35 -15.40 15.01 -13.48
N GLY A 36 -14.92 14.74 -12.26
CA GLY A 36 -13.97 13.67 -11.97
C GLY A 36 -14.58 12.27 -11.89
N SER A 37 -15.91 12.13 -11.86
CA SER A 37 -16.56 10.82 -11.62
C SER A 37 -16.47 9.84 -12.77
N ALA A 38 -16.07 10.30 -13.95
CA ALA A 38 -15.77 9.47 -15.11
C ALA A 38 -14.27 9.32 -15.37
N LEU A 39 -13.41 10.03 -14.62
CA LEU A 39 -11.98 10.06 -14.88
C LEU A 39 -11.25 9.02 -14.03
N ALA A 40 -10.53 8.14 -14.72
CA ALA A 40 -9.56 7.25 -14.10
C ALA A 40 -8.41 8.07 -13.48
N LEU A 41 -7.83 7.52 -12.42
CA LEU A 41 -6.80 8.19 -11.63
C LEU A 41 -5.57 8.57 -12.48
N HIS A 42 -5.14 7.71 -13.42
CA HIS A 42 -3.98 8.03 -14.26
C HIS A 42 -4.19 9.30 -15.11
N ARG A 43 -5.40 9.49 -15.64
CA ARG A 43 -5.71 10.69 -16.46
C ARG A 43 -5.67 11.95 -15.62
N VAL A 44 -6.07 11.87 -14.36
CA VAL A 44 -5.93 12.97 -13.40
C VAL A 44 -4.46 13.26 -13.16
N GLY A 45 -3.62 12.23 -12.99
CA GLY A 45 -2.17 12.37 -12.89
C GLY A 45 -1.55 13.09 -14.09
N ASP A 46 -1.87 12.65 -15.32
CA ASP A 46 -1.38 13.26 -16.56
C ASP A 46 -1.80 14.73 -16.71
N LEU A 47 -3.06 15.05 -16.36
CA LEU A 47 -3.57 16.43 -16.37
C LEU A 47 -2.83 17.33 -15.37
N VAL A 48 -2.50 16.82 -14.18
CA VAL A 48 -1.73 17.58 -13.19
C VAL A 48 -0.27 17.74 -13.63
N LEU A 49 0.35 16.69 -14.17
CA LEU A 49 1.73 16.71 -14.66
C LEU A 49 1.94 17.66 -15.84
N SER A 50 0.98 17.68 -16.78
CA SER A 50 0.97 18.63 -17.90
C SER A 50 0.84 20.09 -17.44
N GLY A 51 0.39 20.34 -16.20
CA GLY A 51 0.14 21.68 -15.68
C GLY A 51 -1.16 22.29 -16.19
N ALA A 52 -2.08 21.49 -16.72
CA ALA A 52 -3.38 21.94 -17.21
C ALA A 52 -4.37 22.25 -16.07
N VAL A 53 -4.13 21.70 -14.87
CA VAL A 53 -4.91 21.98 -13.66
C VAL A 53 -4.26 23.15 -12.92
N ASP A 54 -5.09 24.13 -12.53
CA ASP A 54 -4.75 25.42 -11.90
C ASP A 54 -3.50 25.44 -10.99
N ALA A 55 -2.88 26.63 -10.91
CA ALA A 55 -1.62 26.93 -10.21
C ALA A 55 -1.51 26.49 -8.73
N TRP A 56 -2.61 26.03 -8.13
CA TRP A 56 -2.71 25.64 -6.73
C TRP A 56 -2.30 24.19 -6.45
N VAL A 57 -2.18 23.34 -7.49
CA VAL A 57 -1.74 21.94 -7.33
C VAL A 57 -0.29 21.82 -7.81
N PRO A 58 0.68 21.50 -6.92
CA PRO A 58 2.07 21.32 -7.34
C PRO A 58 2.19 20.20 -8.36
N ARG A 59 3.02 20.36 -9.40
CA ARG A 59 3.27 19.30 -10.42
C ARG A 59 3.68 17.96 -9.80
N TRP A 60 4.40 18.00 -8.67
CA TRP A 60 4.79 16.81 -7.91
C TRP A 60 3.59 16.03 -7.34
N ALA A 61 2.42 16.64 -7.16
CA ALA A 61 1.22 15.94 -6.76
C ALA A 61 0.77 14.92 -7.83
N GLY A 62 1.01 15.21 -9.12
CA GLY A 62 0.76 14.26 -10.21
C GLY A 62 1.65 13.01 -10.10
N LEU A 63 2.87 13.13 -9.56
CA LEU A 63 3.73 11.98 -9.26
C LEU A 63 3.20 11.16 -8.08
N ALA A 64 2.65 11.81 -7.05
CA ALA A 64 2.05 11.11 -5.91
C ALA A 64 0.88 10.20 -6.32
N VAL A 65 0.17 10.56 -7.40
CA VAL A 65 -0.89 9.73 -7.99
C VAL A 65 -0.36 8.36 -8.44
N TYR A 66 0.86 8.30 -8.99
CA TYR A 66 1.49 7.04 -9.43
C TYR A 66 2.04 6.20 -8.27
N ALA A 67 2.16 6.77 -7.06
CA ALA A 67 2.60 5.99 -5.90
C ALA A 67 1.61 4.87 -5.54
N VAL A 68 0.32 5.03 -5.86
CA VAL A 68 -0.70 3.99 -5.63
C VAL A 68 -0.49 2.75 -6.51
N PRO A 69 -0.46 2.84 -7.86
CA PRO A 69 -0.18 1.68 -8.70
C PRO A 69 1.24 1.14 -8.53
N LEU A 70 2.25 2.00 -8.28
CA LEU A 70 3.60 1.54 -7.99
C LEU A 70 3.68 0.74 -6.69
N GLY A 71 2.98 1.18 -5.63
CA GLY A 71 2.85 0.40 -4.39
C GLY A 71 2.13 -0.92 -4.62
N GLY A 72 1.08 -0.93 -5.47
CA GLY A 72 0.41 -2.17 -5.87
C GLY A 72 1.34 -3.16 -6.58
N ALA A 73 2.12 -2.69 -7.55
CA ALA A 73 3.11 -3.51 -8.25
C ALA A 73 4.22 -4.02 -7.30
N ALA A 74 4.71 -3.17 -6.40
CA ALA A 74 5.71 -3.54 -5.41
C ALA A 74 5.17 -4.60 -4.42
N LEU A 75 3.88 -4.58 -4.07
CA LEU A 75 3.25 -5.63 -3.27
C LEU A 75 3.19 -6.98 -3.98
N LEU A 76 2.95 -7.00 -5.30
CA LEU A 76 3.01 -8.23 -6.09
C LEU A 76 4.42 -8.82 -6.10
N VAL A 77 5.44 -7.97 -6.28
CA VAL A 77 6.84 -8.39 -6.22
C VAL A 77 7.19 -8.90 -4.81
N ALA A 78 6.76 -8.19 -3.77
CA ALA A 78 7.00 -8.58 -2.38
C ALA A 78 6.38 -9.94 -2.04
N ALA A 79 5.19 -10.25 -2.57
CA ALA A 79 4.54 -11.54 -2.38
C ALA A 79 5.37 -12.71 -2.95
N GLY A 80 6.08 -12.49 -4.06
CA GLY A 80 6.97 -13.47 -4.67
C GLY A 80 8.33 -13.62 -3.98
N LEU A 81 8.85 -12.55 -3.36
CA LEU A 81 10.19 -12.54 -2.74
C LEU A 81 10.26 -13.34 -1.42
N GLY A 82 9.21 -13.28 -0.60
CA GLY A 82 9.19 -13.90 0.72
C GLY A 82 10.23 -13.36 1.71
N GLY A 83 10.24 -13.91 2.93
CA GLY A 83 11.22 -13.60 3.98
C GLY A 83 11.25 -12.12 4.41
N ARG A 84 12.40 -11.69 4.97
CA ARG A 84 12.58 -10.31 5.48
C ARG A 84 12.61 -9.27 4.36
N ALA A 85 13.19 -9.61 3.21
CA ALA A 85 13.24 -8.73 2.04
C ALA A 85 11.83 -8.44 1.52
N GLY A 86 11.00 -9.48 1.33
CA GLY A 86 9.60 -9.31 0.96
C GLY A 86 8.82 -8.46 1.97
N ALA A 87 9.02 -8.67 3.27
CA ALA A 87 8.36 -7.88 4.32
C ALA A 87 8.74 -6.39 4.28
N ALA A 88 10.02 -6.08 4.08
CA ALA A 88 10.49 -4.70 3.98
C ALA A 88 9.93 -4.00 2.73
N VAL A 89 9.95 -4.68 1.58
CA VAL A 89 9.36 -4.17 0.33
C VAL A 89 7.86 -3.96 0.48
N ALA A 90 7.13 -4.91 1.08
CA ALA A 90 5.69 -4.78 1.31
C ALA A 90 5.37 -3.59 2.22
N ALA A 91 6.11 -3.38 3.30
CA ALA A 91 5.92 -2.25 4.20
C ALA A 91 6.17 -0.91 3.49
N GLY A 92 7.27 -0.79 2.75
CA GLY A 92 7.57 0.40 1.96
C GLY A 92 6.50 0.68 0.89
N ALA A 93 6.03 -0.36 0.21
CA ALA A 93 4.98 -0.28 -0.80
C ALA A 93 3.65 0.22 -0.22
N VAL A 94 3.24 -0.30 0.94
CA VAL A 94 2.03 0.13 1.66
C VAL A 94 2.13 1.59 2.07
N VAL A 95 3.28 2.01 2.63
CA VAL A 95 3.50 3.40 3.05
C VAL A 95 3.44 4.34 1.83
N ALA A 96 4.10 3.98 0.73
CA ALA A 96 4.08 4.77 -0.50
C ALA A 96 2.68 4.88 -1.10
N ALA A 97 1.95 3.76 -1.18
CA ALA A 97 0.57 3.74 -1.68
C ALA A 97 -0.38 4.54 -0.78
N ALA A 98 -0.24 4.45 0.55
CA ALA A 98 -1.05 5.20 1.51
C ALA A 98 -0.78 6.71 1.41
N ALA A 99 0.48 7.12 1.31
CA ALA A 99 0.86 8.52 1.12
C ALA A 99 0.29 9.07 -0.21
N GLY A 100 0.43 8.32 -1.30
CA GLY A 100 -0.15 8.69 -2.60
C GLY A 100 -1.67 8.84 -2.55
N ALA A 101 -2.35 7.86 -1.96
CA ALA A 101 -3.80 7.89 -1.79
C ALA A 101 -4.25 9.09 -0.93
N ALA A 102 -3.53 9.39 0.16
CA ALA A 102 -3.84 10.53 1.03
C ALA A 102 -3.71 11.86 0.28
N VAL A 103 -2.65 12.05 -0.52
CA VAL A 103 -2.46 13.25 -1.34
C VAL A 103 -3.62 13.41 -2.33
N VAL A 104 -4.04 12.32 -2.98
CA VAL A 104 -5.17 12.35 -3.93
C VAL A 104 -6.46 12.75 -3.22
N LEU A 105 -6.76 12.16 -2.06
CA LEU A 105 -7.97 12.47 -1.29
C LEU A 105 -7.98 13.93 -0.82
N VAL A 106 -6.86 14.45 -0.30
CA VAL A 106 -6.73 15.86 0.09
C VAL A 106 -6.91 16.78 -1.11
N ALA A 107 -6.37 16.43 -2.28
CA ALA A 107 -6.57 17.20 -3.51
C ALA A 107 -8.04 17.21 -3.96
N LEU A 108 -8.74 16.08 -3.87
CA LEU A 108 -10.16 15.98 -4.20
C LEU A 108 -11.05 16.78 -3.24
N ASP A 109 -10.73 16.74 -1.95
CA ASP A 109 -11.44 17.50 -0.90
C ASP A 109 -11.30 19.01 -1.10
N ARG A 110 -10.08 19.48 -1.39
CA ARG A 110 -9.80 20.89 -1.72
C ARG A 110 -10.59 21.42 -2.92
N VAL A 111 -10.95 20.53 -3.86
CA VAL A 111 -11.73 20.87 -5.07
C VAL A 111 -13.25 20.75 -4.82
N GLY A 112 -13.68 20.46 -3.59
CA GLY A 112 -15.10 20.41 -3.20
C GLY A 112 -15.87 19.21 -3.76
N ARG A 113 -15.17 18.15 -4.18
CA ARG A 113 -15.78 16.94 -4.78
C ARG A 113 -15.91 15.83 -3.74
N THR A 114 -16.81 16.02 -2.77
CA THR A 114 -16.92 15.23 -1.52
C THR A 114 -17.59 13.86 -1.64
N GLY A 115 -17.56 13.22 -2.82
CA GLY A 115 -18.02 11.84 -2.97
C GLY A 115 -16.84 10.87 -3.00
N THR A 116 -16.78 9.91 -2.08
CA THR A 116 -15.82 8.80 -2.16
C THR A 116 -16.17 7.92 -3.37
N GLY A 117 -15.33 7.91 -4.40
CA GLY A 117 -15.52 7.07 -5.58
C GLY A 117 -15.12 5.61 -5.36
N ALA A 118 -15.50 4.73 -6.28
CA ALA A 118 -15.17 3.31 -6.24
C ALA A 118 -13.65 3.07 -6.14
N GLY A 119 -12.84 3.89 -6.80
CA GLY A 119 -11.37 3.79 -6.75
C GLY A 119 -10.81 3.99 -5.35
N ALA A 120 -11.35 4.94 -4.57
CA ALA A 120 -10.90 5.18 -3.19
C ALA A 120 -11.27 4.01 -2.27
N LEU A 121 -12.46 3.42 -2.43
CA LEU A 121 -12.88 2.24 -1.66
C LEU A 121 -12.00 1.01 -1.98
N VAL A 122 -11.75 0.77 -3.27
CA VAL A 122 -10.90 -0.34 -3.72
C VAL A 122 -9.46 -0.15 -3.26
N ALA A 123 -8.94 1.09 -3.30
CA ALA A 123 -7.62 1.40 -2.75
C ALA A 123 -7.55 1.14 -1.24
N GLY A 124 -8.57 1.53 -0.49
CA GLY A 124 -8.67 1.25 0.95
C GLY A 124 -8.64 -0.24 1.25
N ALA A 125 -9.39 -1.06 0.51
CA ALA A 125 -9.36 -2.52 0.64
C ALA A 125 -7.98 -3.10 0.28
N GLY A 126 -7.36 -2.60 -0.79
CA GLY A 126 -6.01 -2.99 -1.20
C GLY A 126 -4.95 -2.68 -0.14
N LEU A 127 -5.01 -1.48 0.46
CA LEU A 127 -4.13 -1.09 1.57
C LEU A 127 -4.35 -1.97 2.80
N ALA A 128 -5.60 -2.26 3.17
CA ALA A 128 -5.90 -3.12 4.32
C ALA A 128 -5.30 -4.52 4.15
N LEU A 129 -5.44 -5.12 2.96
CA LEU A 129 -4.82 -6.41 2.64
C LEU A 129 -3.28 -6.32 2.61
N GLY A 130 -2.71 -5.25 2.07
CA GLY A 130 -1.27 -5.01 2.08
C GLY A 130 -0.70 -4.90 3.51
N VAL A 131 -1.39 -4.18 4.40
CA VAL A 131 -1.04 -4.10 5.84
C VAL A 131 -1.11 -5.48 6.48
N ALA A 132 -2.19 -6.24 6.26
CA ALA A 132 -2.33 -7.59 6.80
C ALA A 132 -1.17 -8.50 6.34
N ALA A 133 -0.82 -8.45 5.05
CA ALA A 133 0.31 -9.19 4.50
C ALA A 133 1.64 -8.80 5.17
N ALA A 134 1.89 -7.50 5.36
CA ALA A 134 3.10 -7.01 6.01
C ALA A 134 3.18 -7.44 7.50
N VAL A 135 2.06 -7.45 8.21
CA VAL A 135 1.98 -7.93 9.60
C VAL A 135 2.26 -9.43 9.69
N LEU A 136 1.64 -10.22 8.81
CA LEU A 136 1.83 -11.68 8.77
C LEU A 136 3.26 -12.08 8.34
N ALA A 137 3.96 -11.22 7.60
CA ALA A 137 5.33 -11.45 7.15
C ALA A 137 6.39 -11.09 8.22
N ARG A 138 6.01 -10.53 9.38
CA ARG A 138 6.98 -10.16 10.42
C ARG A 138 7.73 -11.40 10.93
N PRO A 139 9.07 -11.36 10.98
CA PRO A 139 9.83 -12.45 11.58
C PRO A 139 9.48 -12.59 13.06
N ALA A 140 9.45 -13.83 13.55
CA ALA A 140 9.31 -14.06 14.98
C ALA A 140 10.44 -13.33 15.73
N PRO A 141 10.16 -12.72 16.90
CA PRO A 141 11.21 -12.15 17.72
C PRO A 141 12.28 -13.21 17.99
N PRO A 142 13.57 -12.83 18.01
CA PRO A 142 14.62 -13.78 18.38
C PRO A 142 14.24 -14.36 19.73
N SER A 143 14.06 -15.69 19.80
CA SER A 143 13.94 -16.35 21.09
C SER A 143 15.23 -16.04 21.82
N HIS A 144 15.14 -15.26 22.91
CA HIS A 144 16.27 -15.05 23.80
C HIS A 144 16.83 -16.45 24.07
N PRO A 145 18.11 -16.73 23.76
CA PRO A 145 18.70 -17.98 24.23
C PRO A 145 18.43 -17.99 25.72
N ALA A 146 17.72 -19.02 26.20
CA ALA A 146 17.46 -19.17 27.62
C ALA A 146 18.84 -19.08 28.27
N ASP A 147 19.06 -17.96 28.98
CA ASP A 147 20.33 -17.66 29.58
C ASP A 147 20.70 -18.87 30.42
N GLY A 148 21.92 -19.35 30.22
CA GLY A 148 22.43 -20.53 30.87
C GLY A 148 22.61 -20.26 32.36
N GLU A 149 21.52 -20.30 33.12
CA GLU A 149 21.52 -20.50 34.56
C GLU A 149 21.87 -21.96 34.87
N GLY A 150 23.08 -22.31 34.46
CA GLY A 150 23.81 -23.52 34.80
C GLY A 150 25.26 -23.18 35.11
N HIS A 151 25.52 -21.99 35.66
CA HIS A 151 26.80 -21.72 36.31
C HIS A 151 26.70 -22.24 37.74
N THR A 152 26.95 -23.54 37.92
CA THR A 152 27.29 -24.09 39.25
C THR A 152 28.76 -23.75 39.52
N PRO A 153 29.08 -22.83 40.45
CA PRO A 153 30.45 -22.69 40.92
C PRO A 153 30.74 -23.92 41.79
N GLY A 154 31.49 -24.87 41.25
CA GLY A 154 32.15 -25.87 42.07
C GLY A 154 33.39 -25.24 42.68
N VAL A 155 33.42 -25.09 44.02
CA VAL A 155 34.43 -25.66 44.94
C VAL A 155 33.83 -25.70 46.34
#